data_AF-A0A957AS81-F1
#
_entry.id   AF-A0A957AS81-F1
#
_cell.length_a   1.000
_cell.length_b   1.000
_cell.length_c   1.000
_cell.angle_alpha   90.00
_cell.angle_beta   90.00
_cell.angle_gamma   90.00
#
_symmetry.space_group_name_H-M   'P 1'
#
loop_
_entity.id
_entity.type
_entity.pdbx_description
1 polymer ?
#
loop_
_entity_poly.entity_id
_entity_poly.type
_entity_poly.pdbx_seq_one_letter_code
_entity_poly.pdbx_strand_id
1 'polypeptide(L)' 'VASLHGRTIRHRAQALINIAHPRFRDELTHSARELGYL' A
#
# COMPACT_ATOMS: atom_id res chain seq x y z
N VAL A 1 -15.04 -9.23 -2.94
CA VAL A 1 -14.61 -9.43 -1.54
C VAL A 1 -13.12 -9.74 -1.56
N ALA A 2 -12.27 -8.82 -1.09
CA ALA A 2 -10.83 -9.07 -1.07
C ALA A 2 -10.51 -10.05 0.06
N SER A 3 -10.05 -11.27 -0.28
CA SER A 3 -9.67 -12.28 0.69
C SER A 3 -8.58 -11.74 1.64
N LEU A 4 -8.96 -11.58 2.91
CA LEU A 4 -8.14 -11.04 4.01
C LEU A 4 -7.40 -12.13 4.81
N HIS A 5 -7.41 -13.38 4.35
CA HIS A 5 -6.59 -14.45 4.92
C HIS A 5 -5.22 -14.48 4.21
N GLY A 6 -4.19 -13.89 4.85
CA GLY A 6 -2.79 -14.04 4.41
C GLY A 6 -2.18 -12.89 3.60
N ARG A 7 -2.81 -11.72 3.54
CA ARG A 7 -2.17 -10.53 2.92
C ARG A 7 -1.29 -9.85 3.96
N THR A 8 0.02 -9.98 3.80
CA THR A 8 1.01 -9.21 4.58
C THR A 8 0.66 -7.72 4.56
N ILE A 9 1.06 -6.96 5.58
CA ILE A 9 0.81 -5.51 5.66
C ILE A 9 1.24 -4.81 4.36
N ARG A 10 2.31 -5.30 3.74
CA ARG A 10 2.76 -4.94 2.39
C ARG A 10 1.69 -4.99 1.32
N HIS A 11 0.95 -6.09 1.23
CA HIS A 11 -0.04 -6.27 0.18
C HIS A 11 -1.27 -5.37 0.41
N ARG A 12 -1.59 -5.04 1.68
CA ARG A 12 -2.61 -4.04 2.02
C ARG A 12 -2.15 -2.62 1.67
N ALA A 13 -0.92 -2.27 2.03
CA ALA A 13 -0.33 -0.97 1.67
C ALA A 13 -0.28 -0.77 0.15
N GLN A 14 0.14 -1.79 -0.60
CA GLN A 14 0.18 -1.73 -2.06
C GLN A 14 -1.21 -1.55 -2.68
N ALA A 15 -2.23 -2.25 -2.16
CA ALA A 15 -3.61 -2.10 -2.64
C ALA A 15 -4.15 -0.70 -2.38
N LEU A 16 -3.84 -0.11 -1.21
CA LEU A 16 -4.23 1.26 -0.85
C LEU A 16 -3.54 2.31 -1.73
N ILE A 17 -2.23 2.15 -1.98
CA ILE A 17 -1.46 3.03 -2.89
C ILE A 17 -2.03 2.96 -4.31
N ASN A 18 -2.39 1.77 -4.79
CA ASN A 18 -2.87 1.60 -6.17
C ASN A 18 -4.23 2.29 -6.41
N ILE A 19 -5.13 2.30 -5.43
CA ILE A 19 -6.44 2.99 -5.53
C ILE A 19 -6.36 4.49 -5.23
N ALA A 20 -5.27 4.96 -4.62
CA ALA A 20 -5.07 6.38 -4.34
C ALA A 20 -4.89 7.20 -5.63
N HIS A 21 -5.22 8.48 -5.55
CA HIS A 21 -5.09 9.42 -6.67
C HIS A 21 -3.63 9.50 -7.17
N PRO A 22 -3.38 9.54 -8.49
CA PRO A 22 -2.04 9.41 -9.08
C PRO A 22 -0.99 10.35 -8.48
N ARG A 23 -1.38 11.59 -8.17
CA ARG A 23 -0.51 12.61 -7.57
C ARG A 23 0.07 12.20 -6.20
N PHE A 24 -0.62 11.36 -5.45
CA PHE A 24 -0.21 10.96 -4.09
C PHE A 24 0.43 9.56 -4.06
N ARG A 25 0.47 8.84 -5.18
CA ARG A 25 1.03 7.47 -5.20
C ARG A 25 2.50 7.45 -4.82
N ASP A 26 3.27 8.40 -5.31
CA ASP A 26 4.72 8.47 -5.04
C ASP A 26 4.98 8.76 -3.56
N GLU A 27 4.27 9.72 -2.97
CA GLU A 27 4.37 10.08 -1.54
C GLU A 27 3.95 8.92 -0.63
N LEU A 28 2.84 8.24 -0.96
CA LEU A 28 2.35 7.09 -0.21
C LEU A 28 3.29 5.87 -0.35
N THR A 29 3.90 5.68 -1.52
CA THR A 29 4.90 4.62 -1.74
C THR A 29 6.16 4.89 -0.93
N HIS A 30 6.63 6.14 -0.89
CA HIS A 30 7.79 6.52 -0.09
C HIS A 30 7.52 6.33 1.41
N SER A 31 6.39 6.84 1.89
CA SER A 31 5.95 6.66 3.29
C SER A 31 5.83 5.19 3.68
N ALA A 32 5.30 4.34 2.79
CA ALA A 32 5.18 2.91 3.05
C ALA A 32 6.54 2.18 3.13
N ARG A 33 7.57 2.65 2.40
CA ARG A 33 8.95 2.13 2.53
C ARG A 33 9.59 2.55 3.85
N GLU A 34 9.46 3.83 4.22
CA GLU A 34 9.99 4.36 5.48
C GLU A 34 9.41 3.61 6.70
N LEU A 35 8.13 3.26 6.64
CA LEU A 35 7.45 2.51 7.69
C LEU A 35 7.75 1.00 7.67
N GLY A 36 8.56 0.50 6.72
CA GLY A 36 8.89 -0.92 6.59
C GLY A 36 7.72 -1.78 6.07
N TYR A 37 6.72 -1.16 5.45
CA TYR A 37 5.59 -1.86 4.85
C TYR A 37 5.88 -2.29 3.40
N LEU A 38 6.89 -1.73 2.73
CA LEU A 38 7.37 -2.08 1.38
C LEU A 38 8.89 -2.28 1.38
#